data_AF-A0A933JKA3-F1
#
_entry.id   AF-A0A933JKA3-F1
#
_cell.length_a   1.000
_cell.length_b   1.000
_cell.length_c   1.000
_cell.angle_alpha   90.00
_cell.angle_beta   90.00
_cell.angle_gamma   90.00
#
_symmetry.space_group_name_H-M   'P 1'
#
loop_
_entity.id
_entity.type
_entity.pdbx_description
1 polymer ?
#
loop_
_entity_poly.entity_id
_entity_poly.type
_entity_poly.pdbx_seq_one_letter_code
_entity_poly.pdbx_strand_id
1 'polypeptide(L)'
;MDGGDVAVLSPTLTQALCDDALATIGQDAQIGSAFDVAAKSLRLRTHASVGDVFSDELVENQAQRGTLLPFPALALPVMPTLPPAVPGSTPLTLAQDEVRRIAPCSLGEVLLRQGCKLELEAGEYAFASLDVGQDSRVEALGPVVISIAGRLAPGQKSYLGPAPSAPSLTARDVRLHVHGLNGASGNLHAGPEAAVIGQKALVRALILAPNGKLHLAGRITHTTPMIPWHASFTKATVNRGPRRTWAS
;
A
#
# COMPACT_ATOMS: atom_id res chain seq x y z
N MET A 1 9.38 14.43 -7.53
CA MET A 1 9.04 14.03 -6.15
C MET A 1 8.05 12.92 -6.30
N ASP A 2 8.45 11.71 -5.92
CA ASP A 2 7.61 10.53 -6.06
C ASP A 2 7.01 10.25 -4.67
N GLY A 3 5.72 9.95 -4.61
CA GLY A 3 4.94 9.78 -3.39
C GLY A 3 3.56 10.41 -3.54
N GLY A 4 2.69 10.22 -2.56
CA GLY A 4 1.35 10.79 -2.62
C GLY A 4 0.54 10.56 -1.34
N ASP A 5 -0.62 11.19 -1.33
CA ASP A 5 -1.47 11.31 -0.15
C ASP A 5 -2.16 10.00 0.21
N VAL A 6 -2.27 9.73 1.50
CA VAL A 6 -2.91 8.53 2.02
C VAL A 6 -4.31 8.89 2.49
N ALA A 7 -5.36 8.35 1.87
CA ALA A 7 -6.74 8.59 2.25
C ALA A 7 -7.48 7.30 2.58
N VAL A 8 -8.12 7.21 3.73
CA VAL A 8 -9.00 6.10 4.11
C VAL A 8 -10.44 6.56 4.00
N LEU A 9 -11.19 5.94 3.09
CA LEU A 9 -12.61 6.20 2.87
C LEU A 9 -13.42 5.06 3.47
N SER A 10 -14.27 5.35 4.46
CA SER A 10 -15.25 4.38 4.94
C SER A 10 -16.65 5.01 4.93
N PRO A 11 -17.55 4.59 4.03
CA PRO A 11 -18.91 5.13 3.97
C PRO A 11 -19.89 4.54 5.00
N THR A 12 -19.57 3.45 5.73
CA THR A 12 -20.66 2.72 6.42
C THR A 12 -20.35 1.88 7.67
N LEU A 13 -19.13 1.87 8.25
CA LEU A 13 -18.93 1.08 9.48
C LEU A 13 -19.39 1.86 10.74
N THR A 14 -20.37 1.28 11.45
CA THR A 14 -20.78 1.65 12.82
C THR A 14 -19.98 0.94 13.91
N GLN A 15 -19.08 0.00 13.55
CA GLN A 15 -18.17 -0.63 14.49
C GLN A 15 -16.83 0.09 14.48
N ALA A 16 -16.54 0.78 15.59
CA ALA A 16 -15.19 1.19 15.94
C ALA A 16 -14.28 -0.05 16.04
N LEU A 17 -13.06 0.06 15.53
CA LEU A 17 -12.01 -0.91 15.76
C LEU A 17 -11.82 -1.13 17.26
N CYS A 18 -11.61 -2.35 17.73
CA CYS A 18 -10.91 -2.49 19.01
C CYS A 18 -9.49 -1.91 18.79
N ASP A 19 -9.15 -0.83 19.49
CA ASP A 19 -8.02 0.10 19.26
C ASP A 19 -8.26 1.29 18.28
N ASP A 20 -9.53 1.64 18.07
CA ASP A 20 -10.13 2.98 17.89
C ASP A 20 -9.82 3.85 16.66
N ALA A 21 -9.03 3.44 15.65
CA ALA A 21 -8.79 4.31 14.48
C ALA A 21 -8.84 3.65 13.11
N LEU A 22 -9.76 4.11 12.25
CA LEU A 22 -9.97 3.63 10.87
C LEU A 22 -8.67 3.57 10.04
N ALA A 23 -7.76 4.49 10.35
CA ALA A 23 -6.40 4.48 9.90
C ALA A 23 -5.41 4.47 11.07
N THR A 24 -4.27 3.77 10.98
CA THR A 24 -3.24 3.79 12.04
C THR A 24 -1.86 4.03 11.46
N ILE A 25 -1.27 5.22 11.47
CA ILE A 25 0.14 5.36 11.12
C ILE A 25 1.06 4.75 12.20
N GLY A 26 2.09 4.04 11.76
CA GLY A 26 2.88 3.15 12.60
C GLY A 26 4.01 3.73 13.40
N GLN A 27 4.55 2.93 14.33
CA GLN A 27 5.68 3.37 15.14
C GLN A 27 6.88 3.66 14.24
N ASP A 28 7.49 4.83 14.40
CA ASP A 28 8.60 5.40 13.64
C ASP A 28 8.27 5.61 12.16
N ALA A 29 6.98 5.63 11.82
CA ALA A 29 6.59 5.76 10.44
C ALA A 29 6.91 7.11 9.83
N GLN A 30 7.03 7.21 8.51
CA GLN A 30 7.20 8.48 7.83
C GLN A 30 6.55 8.45 6.46
N ILE A 31 5.46 9.19 6.33
CA ILE A 31 4.94 9.67 5.06
C ILE A 31 5.65 11.02 4.85
N GLY A 32 6.15 11.28 3.64
CA GLY A 32 6.88 12.51 3.38
C GLY A 32 6.03 13.73 3.76
N SER A 33 6.64 14.74 4.39
CA SER A 33 5.92 15.93 4.89
C SER A 33 5.27 16.81 3.80
N ALA A 34 5.38 16.39 2.54
CA ALA A 34 4.72 17.00 1.38
C ALA A 34 3.47 16.23 0.97
N PHE A 35 3.12 15.17 1.70
CA PHE A 35 1.98 14.29 1.42
C PHE A 35 1.10 14.18 2.65
N ASP A 36 -0.19 14.21 2.41
CA ASP A 36 -1.19 14.33 3.46
C ASP A 36 -1.78 12.97 3.83
N VAL A 37 -2.38 12.91 5.02
CA VAL A 37 -3.08 11.72 5.52
C VAL A 37 -4.50 12.08 5.88
N ALA A 38 -5.48 11.45 5.25
CA ALA A 38 -6.89 11.66 5.49
C ALA A 38 -7.56 10.38 6.00
N ALA A 39 -8.25 10.46 7.14
CA ALA A 39 -9.14 9.41 7.63
C ALA A 39 -10.06 9.99 8.70
N LYS A 40 -11.34 9.61 8.71
CA LYS A 40 -12.28 10.06 9.76
C LYS A 40 -11.74 9.82 11.17
N SER A 41 -11.09 8.67 11.41
CA SER A 41 -10.38 8.37 12.65
C SER A 41 -8.98 7.84 12.35
N LEU A 42 -7.96 8.46 12.94
CA LEU A 42 -6.54 8.24 12.67
C LEU A 42 -5.75 8.04 13.97
N ARG A 43 -4.87 7.04 14.01
CA ARG A 43 -3.93 6.83 15.11
C ARG A 43 -2.49 6.96 14.62
N LEU A 44 -1.71 7.91 15.12
CA LEU A 44 -0.28 8.03 14.84
C LEU A 44 0.51 7.44 16.02
N ARG A 45 1.24 6.35 15.81
CA ARG A 45 2.06 5.71 16.86
C ARG A 45 3.40 6.44 17.06
N THR A 46 4.12 6.06 18.12
CA THR A 46 5.42 6.63 18.55
C THR A 46 6.36 6.91 17.40
N HIS A 47 6.85 8.14 17.24
CA HIS A 47 7.78 8.58 16.19
C HIS A 47 7.26 8.48 14.74
N ALA A 48 5.96 8.29 14.52
CA ALA A 48 5.38 8.52 13.20
C ALA A 48 5.67 9.95 12.71
N SER A 49 5.69 10.18 11.40
CA SER A 49 5.95 11.46 10.75
C SER A 49 5.07 11.54 9.50
N VAL A 50 4.27 12.58 9.33
CA VAL A 50 3.37 12.73 8.18
C VAL A 50 3.30 14.21 7.75
N GLY A 51 2.75 14.50 6.57
CA GLY A 51 2.37 15.87 6.19
C GLY A 51 1.13 16.36 6.93
N ASP A 52 0.25 17.09 6.25
CA ASP A 52 -0.99 17.53 6.89
C ASP A 52 -1.92 16.33 7.14
N VAL A 53 -2.75 16.45 8.19
CA VAL A 53 -3.65 15.39 8.64
C VAL A 53 -5.09 15.89 8.54
N PHE A 54 -5.95 15.10 7.92
CA PHE A 54 -7.39 15.36 7.80
C PHE A 54 -8.16 14.29 8.60
N SER A 55 -8.60 14.63 9.82
CA SER A 55 -9.25 13.67 10.72
C SER A 55 -10.20 14.33 11.72
N ASP A 56 -11.29 13.63 12.07
CA ASP A 56 -12.21 14.05 13.15
C ASP A 56 -11.75 13.50 14.51
N GLU A 57 -11.10 12.34 14.49
CA GLU A 57 -10.62 11.64 15.67
C GLU A 57 -9.14 11.28 15.50
N LEU A 58 -8.25 12.03 16.15
CA LEU A 58 -6.81 11.78 16.11
C LEU A 58 -6.29 11.25 17.46
N VAL A 59 -5.74 10.04 17.46
CA VAL A 59 -4.94 9.51 18.58
C VAL A 59 -3.47 9.60 18.22
N GLU A 60 -2.74 10.51 18.86
CA GLU A 60 -1.32 10.74 18.62
C GLU A 60 -0.47 10.26 19.80
N ASN A 61 0.59 9.50 19.54
CA ASN A 61 1.59 9.14 20.53
C ASN A 61 2.97 9.53 20.00
N GLN A 62 3.54 10.65 20.46
CA GLN A 62 4.89 11.12 20.10
C GLN A 62 5.18 11.13 18.58
N ALA A 63 4.18 11.46 17.76
CA ALA A 63 4.34 11.57 16.32
C ALA A 63 4.72 13.01 15.91
N GLN A 64 5.12 13.17 14.66
CA GLN A 64 5.30 14.43 13.96
C GLN A 64 4.25 14.51 12.86
N ARG A 65 3.61 15.67 12.71
CA ARG A 65 2.66 15.93 11.63
C ARG A 65 2.69 17.41 11.26
N GLY A 66 2.13 17.71 10.10
CA GLY A 66 1.73 19.06 9.72
C GLY A 66 0.46 19.51 10.45
N THR A 67 -0.32 20.32 9.75
CA THR A 67 -1.58 20.87 10.23
C THR A 67 -2.62 19.77 10.41
N LEU A 68 -3.44 19.86 11.46
CA LEU A 68 -4.64 19.02 11.60
C LEU A 68 -5.85 19.82 11.10
N LEU A 69 -6.59 19.23 10.17
CA LEU A 69 -7.80 19.77 9.56
C LEU A 69 -8.96 18.77 9.77
N PRO A 70 -10.21 19.25 9.89
CA PRO A 70 -11.37 18.37 10.07
C PRO A 70 -11.60 17.47 8.84
N PHE A 71 -12.26 16.34 9.04
CA PHE A 71 -12.66 15.44 7.96
C PHE A 71 -14.16 15.61 7.62
N PRO A 72 -14.57 15.70 6.34
CA PRO A 72 -13.76 15.94 5.16
C PRO A 72 -13.60 17.45 4.90
N ALA A 73 -12.39 18.02 5.06
CA ALA A 73 -12.15 19.41 4.63
C ALA A 73 -12.06 19.55 3.09
N LEU A 74 -11.92 18.43 2.35
CA LEU A 74 -11.93 18.37 0.89
C LEU A 74 -12.97 17.36 0.40
N ALA A 75 -13.62 17.67 -0.74
CA ALA A 75 -14.36 16.68 -1.50
C ALA A 75 -13.38 15.60 -1.98
N LEU A 76 -13.32 14.49 -1.25
CA LEU A 76 -12.47 13.36 -1.62
C LEU A 76 -12.93 12.87 -3.01
N PRO A 77 -11.99 12.60 -3.94
CA PRO A 77 -12.36 12.10 -5.25
C PRO A 77 -13.14 10.79 -5.08
N VAL A 78 -14.17 10.62 -5.92
CA VAL A 78 -14.92 9.36 -5.96
C VAL A 78 -13.93 8.23 -6.22
N MET A 79 -13.94 7.22 -5.35
CA MET A 79 -13.07 6.06 -5.51
C MET A 79 -13.38 5.41 -6.87
N PRO A 80 -12.37 5.21 -7.75
CA PRO A 80 -12.60 4.57 -9.02
C PRO A 80 -13.12 3.16 -8.79
N THR A 81 -14.13 2.75 -9.57
CA THR A 81 -14.56 1.35 -9.57
C THR A 81 -13.42 0.49 -10.11
N LEU A 82 -12.93 -0.45 -9.30
CA LEU A 82 -11.89 -1.38 -9.74
C LEU A 82 -12.49 -2.44 -10.68
N PRO A 83 -11.88 -2.69 -11.86
CA PRO A 83 -12.22 -3.85 -12.67
C PRO A 83 -12.04 -5.14 -11.85
N PRO A 84 -12.91 -6.16 -11.99
CA PRO A 84 -12.75 -7.41 -11.25
C PRO A 84 -11.43 -8.10 -11.63
N ALA A 85 -10.72 -8.65 -10.65
CA ALA A 85 -9.56 -9.51 -10.88
C ALA A 85 -10.02 -10.88 -11.40
N VAL A 86 -9.48 -11.32 -12.55
CA VAL A 86 -9.72 -12.65 -13.12
C VAL A 86 -8.41 -13.43 -13.09
N PRO A 87 -8.04 -14.05 -11.96
CA PRO A 87 -6.78 -14.76 -11.84
C PRO A 87 -6.77 -16.07 -12.63
N GLY A 88 -5.57 -16.56 -12.95
CA GLY A 88 -5.39 -17.90 -13.51
C GLY A 88 -5.45 -18.99 -12.44
N SER A 89 -5.35 -20.26 -12.84
CA SER A 89 -5.24 -21.40 -11.91
C SER A 89 -3.81 -21.91 -11.73
N THR A 90 -2.92 -21.59 -12.67
CA THR A 90 -1.52 -22.06 -12.64
C THR A 90 -0.71 -21.26 -11.62
N PRO A 91 -0.13 -21.89 -10.58
CA PRO A 91 0.73 -21.19 -9.64
C PRO A 91 2.09 -20.88 -10.27
N LEU A 92 2.71 -19.80 -9.79
CA LEU A 92 4.09 -19.45 -10.08
C LEU A 92 4.87 -19.42 -8.77
N THR A 93 5.85 -20.31 -8.63
CA THR A 93 6.80 -20.26 -7.52
C THR A 93 8.19 -19.99 -8.07
N LEU A 94 8.85 -18.96 -7.55
CA LEU A 94 10.27 -18.72 -7.77
C LEU A 94 11.07 -19.32 -6.62
N ALA A 95 12.06 -20.15 -6.95
CA ALA A 95 12.99 -20.70 -5.96
C ALA A 95 13.89 -19.58 -5.39
N GLN A 96 14.54 -19.85 -4.25
CA GLN A 96 15.40 -18.86 -3.60
C GLN A 96 16.43 -18.27 -4.58
N ASP A 97 16.60 -16.95 -4.52
CA ASP A 97 17.53 -16.17 -5.38
C ASP A 97 17.26 -16.28 -6.89
N GLU A 98 16.12 -16.87 -7.29
CA GLU A 98 15.75 -16.97 -8.69
C GLU A 98 15.35 -15.61 -9.26
N VAL A 99 15.82 -15.35 -10.49
CA VAL A 99 15.39 -14.22 -11.30
C VAL A 99 14.51 -14.71 -12.42
N ARG A 100 13.30 -14.17 -12.54
CA ARG A 100 12.40 -14.48 -13.66
C ARG A 100 11.79 -13.21 -14.22
N ARG A 101 11.75 -13.13 -15.55
CA ARG A 101 10.98 -12.13 -16.28
C ARG A 101 9.73 -12.77 -16.84
N ILE A 102 8.60 -12.08 -16.75
CA ILE A 102 7.33 -12.53 -17.32
C ILE A 102 6.66 -11.42 -18.13
N ALA A 103 5.96 -11.82 -19.18
CA ALA A 103 5.02 -11.00 -19.92
C ALA A 103 3.66 -10.95 -19.18
N PRO A 104 2.78 -9.97 -19.51
CA PRO A 104 1.42 -9.89 -18.98
C PRO A 104 0.68 -11.23 -19.01
N CYS A 105 0.18 -11.67 -17.86
CA CYS A 105 -0.50 -12.96 -17.71
C CYS A 105 -1.42 -13.01 -16.50
N SER A 106 -2.28 -14.04 -16.47
CA SER A 106 -3.11 -14.39 -15.32
C SER A 106 -2.58 -15.65 -14.66
N LEU A 107 -2.27 -15.58 -13.38
CA LEU A 107 -1.71 -16.68 -12.58
C LEU A 107 -2.58 -16.93 -11.34
N GLY A 108 -2.44 -18.13 -10.79
CA GLY A 108 -2.98 -18.48 -9.49
C GLY A 108 -2.17 -17.82 -8.38
N GLU A 109 -1.69 -18.64 -7.46
CA GLU A 109 -0.76 -18.19 -6.40
C GLU A 109 0.59 -17.83 -7.01
N VAL A 110 1.08 -16.62 -6.71
CA VAL A 110 2.45 -16.20 -7.01
C VAL A 110 3.24 -16.11 -5.72
N LEU A 111 4.22 -17.00 -5.58
CA LEU A 111 5.09 -17.12 -4.42
C LEU A 111 6.54 -16.89 -4.81
N LEU A 112 7.13 -15.80 -4.30
CA LEU A 112 8.56 -15.56 -4.39
C LEU A 112 9.19 -16.04 -3.09
N ARG A 113 10.12 -17.01 -3.15
CA ARG A 113 10.95 -17.35 -2.00
C ARG A 113 11.93 -16.21 -1.69
N GLN A 114 12.80 -16.39 -0.71
CA GLN A 114 13.75 -15.36 -0.29
C GLN A 114 14.69 -14.94 -1.44
N GLY A 115 15.03 -13.65 -1.51
CA GLY A 115 16.01 -13.10 -2.45
C GLY A 115 15.61 -13.13 -3.93
N CYS A 116 14.39 -13.55 -4.26
CA CYS A 116 13.93 -13.66 -5.64
C CYS A 116 13.80 -12.29 -6.32
N LYS A 117 13.90 -12.25 -7.64
CA LYS A 117 13.52 -11.08 -8.45
C LYS A 117 12.54 -11.48 -9.56
N LEU A 118 11.31 -10.99 -9.46
CA LEU A 118 10.31 -11.08 -10.52
C LEU A 118 10.29 -9.76 -11.31
N GLU A 119 10.67 -9.80 -12.58
CA GLU A 119 10.59 -8.66 -13.50
C GLU A 119 9.31 -8.76 -14.33
N LEU A 120 8.52 -7.69 -14.31
CA LEU A 120 7.27 -7.58 -15.04
C LEU A 120 7.46 -6.69 -16.26
N GLU A 121 7.20 -7.21 -17.45
CA GLU A 121 7.06 -6.36 -18.64
C GLU A 121 5.81 -5.48 -18.54
N ALA A 122 5.74 -4.42 -19.35
CA ALA A 122 4.61 -3.49 -19.35
C ALA A 122 3.29 -4.23 -19.66
N GLY A 123 2.22 -3.92 -18.91
CA GLY A 123 0.89 -4.46 -19.13
C GLY A 123 0.15 -4.86 -17.86
N GLU A 124 -0.85 -5.73 -18.02
CA GLU A 124 -1.79 -6.09 -16.96
C GLU A 124 -1.56 -7.53 -16.47
N TYR A 125 -1.58 -7.70 -15.15
CA TYR A 125 -1.39 -8.97 -14.47
C TYR A 125 -2.57 -9.24 -13.56
N ALA A 126 -3.00 -10.50 -13.49
CA ALA A 126 -4.04 -10.93 -12.57
C ALA A 126 -3.57 -12.13 -11.75
N PHE A 127 -3.49 -11.99 -10.43
CA PHE A 127 -3.00 -13.03 -9.51
C PHE A 127 -4.08 -13.42 -8.50
N ALA A 128 -4.14 -14.69 -8.12
CA ALA A 128 -5.01 -15.11 -7.01
C ALA A 128 -4.46 -14.57 -5.68
N SER A 129 -3.14 -14.64 -5.51
CA SER A 129 -2.39 -14.06 -4.39
C SER A 129 -0.98 -13.71 -4.83
N LEU A 130 -0.34 -12.77 -4.12
CA LEU A 130 1.05 -12.40 -4.32
C LEU A 130 1.77 -12.37 -2.96
N ASP A 131 2.59 -13.38 -2.70
CA ASP A 131 3.47 -13.47 -1.54
C ASP A 131 4.92 -13.21 -1.99
N VAL A 132 5.50 -12.11 -1.51
CA VAL A 132 6.86 -11.72 -1.86
C VAL A 132 7.76 -12.01 -0.69
N GLY A 133 8.62 -13.01 -0.79
CA GLY A 133 9.52 -13.41 0.28
C GLY A 133 10.45 -12.31 0.79
N GLN A 134 11.15 -12.61 1.88
CA GLN A 134 12.13 -11.69 2.45
C GLN A 134 13.23 -11.33 1.44
N ASP A 135 13.64 -10.06 1.41
CA ASP A 135 14.69 -9.55 0.52
C ASP A 135 14.38 -9.73 -0.99
N SER A 136 13.14 -10.12 -1.33
CA SER A 136 12.71 -10.35 -2.72
C SER A 136 12.15 -9.10 -3.37
N ARG A 137 12.12 -9.08 -4.70
CA ARG A 137 11.82 -7.89 -5.50
C ARG A 137 10.81 -8.22 -6.58
N VAL A 138 9.79 -7.37 -6.73
CA VAL A 138 8.89 -7.32 -7.88
C VAL A 138 9.16 -6.00 -8.59
N GLU A 139 9.65 -6.06 -9.83
CA GLU A 139 10.17 -4.91 -10.56
C GLU A 139 9.44 -4.70 -11.87
N ALA A 140 8.80 -3.55 -12.03
CA ALA A 140 8.13 -3.16 -13.27
C ALA A 140 9.14 -2.57 -14.26
N LEU A 141 9.27 -3.19 -15.43
CA LEU A 141 10.11 -2.72 -16.54
C LEU A 141 9.41 -1.67 -17.42
N GLY A 142 8.10 -1.51 -17.26
CA GLY A 142 7.25 -0.48 -17.88
C GLY A 142 6.02 -0.23 -17.02
N PRO A 143 5.01 0.53 -17.51
CA PRO A 143 3.76 0.71 -16.77
C PRO A 143 3.04 -0.62 -16.56
N VAL A 144 2.64 -0.91 -15.32
CA VAL A 144 1.96 -2.15 -14.94
C VAL A 144 0.72 -1.91 -14.09
N VAL A 145 -0.27 -2.77 -14.30
CA VAL A 145 -1.42 -2.93 -13.40
C VAL A 145 -1.41 -4.36 -12.88
N ILE A 146 -1.44 -4.54 -11.57
CA ILE A 146 -1.46 -5.85 -10.92
C ILE A 146 -2.76 -5.95 -10.13
N SER A 147 -3.67 -6.78 -10.61
CA SER A 147 -4.94 -7.09 -9.96
C SER A 147 -4.81 -8.38 -9.16
N ILE A 148 -5.00 -8.30 -7.85
CA ILE A 148 -4.84 -9.40 -6.90
C ILE A 148 -6.21 -9.73 -6.35
N ALA A 149 -6.74 -10.89 -6.70
CA ALA A 149 -8.09 -11.32 -6.29
C ALA A 149 -8.19 -11.52 -4.77
N GLY A 150 -7.14 -12.10 -4.18
CA GLY A 150 -7.02 -12.33 -2.75
C GLY A 150 -5.97 -11.42 -2.12
N ARG A 151 -4.88 -12.03 -1.63
CA ARG A 151 -3.97 -11.40 -0.68
C ARG A 151 -2.69 -10.86 -1.32
N LEU A 152 -2.28 -9.67 -0.88
CA LEU A 152 -0.96 -9.08 -1.14
C LEU A 152 -0.09 -9.17 0.13
N ALA A 153 1.08 -9.80 0.05
CA ALA A 153 1.95 -10.01 1.21
C ALA A 153 3.44 -9.86 0.92
N PRO A 154 3.96 -8.64 0.73
CA PRO A 154 5.39 -8.42 0.67
C PRO A 154 6.05 -8.63 2.04
N GLY A 155 7.13 -9.39 2.06
CA GLY A 155 7.86 -9.79 3.25
C GLY A 155 8.82 -8.72 3.75
N GLN A 156 9.64 -9.06 4.74
CA GLN A 156 10.61 -8.10 5.28
C GLN A 156 11.66 -7.72 4.22
N LYS A 157 12.02 -6.42 4.15
CA LYS A 157 13.01 -5.85 3.21
C LYS A 157 12.71 -6.10 1.72
N SER A 158 11.49 -6.53 1.37
CA SER A 158 11.14 -6.76 -0.03
C SER A 158 10.98 -5.43 -0.78
N TYR A 159 11.03 -5.48 -2.10
CA TYR A 159 10.77 -4.34 -2.98
C TYR A 159 9.59 -4.64 -3.91
N LEU A 160 8.69 -3.67 -4.10
CA LEU A 160 7.68 -3.70 -5.15
C LEU A 160 7.61 -2.32 -5.80
N GLY A 161 7.95 -2.20 -7.08
CA GLY A 161 7.86 -0.92 -7.77
C GLY A 161 8.59 -0.89 -9.11
N PRO A 162 8.87 0.31 -9.66
CA PRO A 162 9.65 0.45 -10.89
C PRO A 162 11.04 -0.19 -10.78
N ALA A 163 11.48 -0.87 -11.83
CA ALA A 163 12.85 -1.37 -11.88
C ALA A 163 13.87 -0.22 -11.86
N PRO A 164 15.02 -0.36 -11.18
CA PRO A 164 16.08 0.65 -11.22
C PRO A 164 16.59 0.94 -12.64
N SER A 165 16.45 -0.02 -13.55
CA SER A 165 16.79 0.11 -14.97
C SER A 165 15.79 0.93 -15.79
N ALA A 166 14.65 1.32 -15.22
CA ALA A 166 13.60 2.10 -15.86
C ALA A 166 13.39 3.45 -15.14
N PRO A 167 14.36 4.38 -15.22
CA PRO A 167 14.37 5.61 -14.40
C PRO A 167 13.25 6.61 -14.73
N SER A 168 12.61 6.48 -15.90
CA SER A 168 11.44 7.29 -16.27
C SER A 168 10.16 6.85 -15.58
N LEU A 169 10.12 5.62 -15.05
CA LEU A 169 8.96 5.10 -14.34
C LEU A 169 8.92 5.65 -12.92
N THR A 170 7.72 6.10 -12.57
CA THR A 170 7.37 6.59 -11.25
C THR A 170 6.44 5.59 -10.58
N ALA A 171 6.14 5.83 -9.30
CA ALA A 171 5.18 5.01 -8.59
C ALA A 171 3.74 5.12 -9.15
N ARG A 172 3.42 6.11 -9.99
CA ARG A 172 2.12 6.19 -10.70
C ARG A 172 1.99 5.16 -11.80
N ASP A 173 3.11 4.70 -12.34
CA ASP A 173 3.16 3.72 -13.42
C ASP A 173 3.00 2.28 -12.91
N VAL A 174 2.99 2.08 -11.59
CA VAL A 174 2.75 0.78 -10.94
C VAL A 174 1.47 0.88 -10.13
N ARG A 175 0.41 0.19 -10.56
CA ARG A 175 -0.89 0.17 -9.87
C ARG A 175 -1.18 -1.22 -9.31
N LEU A 176 -1.52 -1.29 -8.03
CA LEU A 176 -1.93 -2.49 -7.32
C LEU A 176 -3.42 -2.40 -6.97
N HIS A 177 -4.21 -3.33 -7.45
CA HIS A 177 -5.61 -3.50 -7.09
C HIS A 177 -5.74 -4.75 -6.22
N VAL A 178 -6.06 -4.60 -4.95
CA VAL A 178 -6.21 -5.71 -4.00
C VAL A 178 -7.68 -5.87 -3.68
N HIS A 179 -8.27 -6.93 -4.22
CA HIS A 179 -9.69 -7.24 -4.07
C HIS A 179 -9.99 -8.13 -2.86
N GLY A 180 -8.95 -8.66 -2.22
CA GLY A 180 -9.07 -9.54 -1.07
C GLY A 180 -9.77 -8.87 0.10
N LEU A 181 -10.33 -9.73 0.94
CA LEU A 181 -10.99 -9.41 2.19
C LEU A 181 -10.19 -9.98 3.36
N ASN A 182 -10.46 -9.47 4.56
CA ASN A 182 -9.82 -9.96 5.77
C ASN A 182 -10.35 -11.34 6.16
N GLY A 183 -9.46 -12.34 6.27
CA GLY A 183 -9.82 -13.72 6.55
C GLY A 183 -10.82 -14.29 5.53
N ALA A 184 -11.75 -15.12 5.99
CA ALA A 184 -12.88 -15.60 5.18
C ALA A 184 -14.12 -14.71 5.30
N SER A 185 -14.22 -13.94 6.38
CA SER A 185 -15.44 -13.20 6.75
C SER A 185 -15.47 -11.75 6.26
N GLY A 186 -14.32 -11.19 5.87
CA GLY A 186 -14.16 -9.77 5.58
C GLY A 186 -14.15 -8.88 6.84
N ASN A 187 -14.49 -9.45 8.00
CA ASN A 187 -14.40 -8.79 9.30
C ASN A 187 -13.02 -8.15 9.49
N LEU A 188 -13.01 -6.92 10.01
CA LEU A 188 -11.81 -6.11 10.11
C LEU A 188 -10.71 -6.74 10.99
N HIS A 189 -11.09 -7.60 11.94
CA HIS A 189 -10.19 -8.34 12.83
C HIS A 189 -9.85 -9.75 12.34
N ALA A 190 -10.44 -10.20 11.23
CA ALA A 190 -10.17 -11.54 10.72
C ALA A 190 -8.80 -11.57 10.04
N GLY A 191 -7.98 -12.54 10.45
CA GLY A 191 -6.74 -12.88 9.77
C GLY A 191 -6.98 -13.93 8.67
N PRO A 192 -6.14 -13.97 7.63
CA PRO A 192 -5.11 -12.97 7.30
C PRO A 192 -5.71 -11.66 6.73
N GLU A 193 -5.02 -10.55 6.92
CA GLU A 193 -5.41 -9.26 6.32
C GLU A 193 -5.25 -9.29 4.79
N ALA A 194 -6.06 -8.48 4.08
CA ALA A 194 -6.07 -8.44 2.62
C ALA A 194 -4.73 -7.98 2.00
N ALA A 195 -4.10 -6.97 2.61
CA ALA A 195 -2.77 -6.53 2.21
C ALA A 195 -1.89 -6.30 3.44
N VAL A 196 -0.74 -6.97 3.50
CA VAL A 196 0.25 -6.81 4.59
C VAL A 196 1.61 -6.56 3.97
N ILE A 197 2.16 -5.38 4.20
CA ILE A 197 3.51 -5.01 3.77
C ILE A 197 4.45 -5.25 4.95
N GLY A 198 5.49 -6.05 4.74
CA GLY A 198 6.42 -6.49 5.77
C GLY A 198 7.43 -5.43 6.18
N GLN A 199 8.10 -5.67 7.32
CA GLN A 199 9.01 -4.70 7.90
C GLN A 199 10.13 -4.29 6.95
N LYS A 200 10.37 -2.98 6.79
CA LYS A 200 11.43 -2.46 5.91
C LYS A 200 11.19 -2.75 4.42
N ALA A 201 10.02 -3.26 4.05
CA ALA A 201 9.67 -3.38 2.65
C ALA A 201 9.50 -1.99 2.03
N LEU A 202 9.83 -1.88 0.75
CA LEU A 202 9.71 -0.66 -0.02
C LEU A 202 8.70 -0.89 -1.13
N VAL A 203 7.58 -0.15 -1.08
CA VAL A 203 6.53 -0.22 -2.10
C VAL A 203 6.42 1.12 -2.82
N ARG A 204 6.74 1.16 -4.10
CA ARG A 204 6.60 2.32 -4.99
C ARG A 204 5.47 2.05 -5.98
N ALA A 205 4.23 2.12 -5.52
CA ALA A 205 3.04 1.83 -6.32
C ALA A 205 1.78 2.52 -5.77
N LEU A 206 0.82 2.85 -6.63
CA LEU A 206 -0.54 3.20 -6.22
C LEU A 206 -1.25 1.94 -5.71
N ILE A 207 -1.75 1.94 -4.46
CA ILE A 207 -2.46 0.78 -3.89
C ILE A 207 -3.93 1.13 -3.67
N LEU A 208 -4.81 0.31 -4.24
CA LEU A 208 -6.25 0.36 -4.04
C LEU A 208 -6.70 -0.96 -3.41
N ALA A 209 -7.22 -0.89 -2.18
CA ALA A 209 -7.68 -2.04 -1.41
C ALA A 209 -9.07 -1.76 -0.81
N PRO A 210 -10.14 -1.80 -1.64
CA PRO A 210 -11.48 -1.36 -1.22
C PRO A 210 -12.22 -2.36 -0.33
N ASN A 211 -11.80 -3.63 -0.29
CA ASN A 211 -12.56 -4.70 0.36
C ASN A 211 -11.90 -5.23 1.64
N GLY A 212 -10.79 -4.63 2.07
CA GLY A 212 -10.00 -5.19 3.15
C GLY A 212 -9.04 -4.19 3.77
N LYS A 213 -8.37 -4.65 4.81
CA LYS A 213 -7.38 -3.85 5.53
C LYS A 213 -6.05 -3.85 4.78
N LEU A 214 -5.49 -2.67 4.60
CA LEU A 214 -4.10 -2.48 4.25
C LEU A 214 -3.29 -2.30 5.54
N HIS A 215 -2.31 -3.17 5.77
CA HIS A 215 -1.40 -3.07 6.89
C HIS A 215 0.02 -2.83 6.40
N LEU A 216 0.60 -1.69 6.78
CA LEU A 216 1.96 -1.29 6.45
C LEU A 216 2.94 -1.56 7.59
N ALA A 217 3.46 -2.78 7.75
CA ALA A 217 4.36 -3.10 8.85
C ALA A 217 5.79 -2.57 8.64
N GLY A 218 6.38 -1.83 9.59
CA GLY A 218 7.83 -1.57 9.63
C GLY A 218 8.44 -0.74 8.45
N ARG A 219 9.52 0.00 8.69
CA ARG A 219 10.09 1.12 7.89
C ARG A 219 9.87 1.13 6.35
N ILE A 220 8.70 1.55 5.89
CA ILE A 220 8.34 1.77 4.47
C ILE A 220 8.90 3.08 3.90
N THR A 221 9.82 3.01 2.95
CA THR A 221 10.48 4.21 2.37
C THR A 221 9.84 4.73 1.09
N HIS A 222 8.52 4.61 0.94
CA HIS A 222 7.75 5.30 -0.11
C HIS A 222 6.29 4.90 -0.04
N THR A 223 5.36 5.81 -0.26
CA THR A 223 4.00 5.44 -0.64
C THR A 223 3.39 6.56 -1.48
N THR A 224 2.83 6.18 -2.62
CA THR A 224 2.04 7.00 -3.55
C THR A 224 0.61 7.17 -3.04
N PRO A 225 -0.31 7.85 -3.76
CA PRO A 225 -1.66 8.00 -3.26
C PRO A 225 -2.24 6.63 -2.88
N MET A 226 -2.78 6.51 -1.68
CA MET A 226 -3.45 5.28 -1.28
C MET A 226 -4.90 5.61 -1.01
N ILE A 227 -5.81 4.83 -1.57
CA ILE A 227 -7.23 4.93 -1.22
C ILE A 227 -7.72 3.55 -0.73
N PRO A 228 -7.36 3.13 0.49
CA PRO A 228 -7.92 1.94 1.12
C PRO A 228 -9.26 2.24 1.81
N TRP A 229 -10.05 1.19 2.03
CA TRP A 229 -11.26 1.26 2.85
C TRP A 229 -10.93 1.29 4.35
N HIS A 230 -9.82 0.62 4.75
CA HIS A 230 -9.19 0.69 6.08
C HIS A 230 -7.67 0.54 5.96
N ALA A 231 -6.88 1.30 6.73
CA ALA A 231 -5.42 1.21 6.67
C ALA A 231 -4.72 1.31 8.02
N SER A 232 -4.08 0.24 8.48
CA SER A 232 -3.11 0.32 9.58
C SER A 232 -1.69 0.34 9.05
N PHE A 233 -0.78 0.88 9.82
CA PHE A 233 0.61 1.09 9.49
C PHE A 233 1.38 0.93 10.80
N THR A 234 2.61 0.45 10.70
CA THR A 234 3.48 0.12 11.83
C THR A 234 4.88 0.73 11.68
N LYS A 235 5.31 1.31 10.53
CA LYS A 235 6.48 2.26 10.34
C LYS A 235 6.75 2.58 8.82
N ALA A 236 6.83 3.82 8.32
CA ALA A 236 7.41 4.36 7.07
C ALA A 236 8.73 5.22 7.27
N THR A 237 9.50 5.66 6.27
CA THR A 237 10.64 6.63 6.36
C THR A 237 10.85 7.38 5.03
N VAL A 238 10.78 8.70 4.88
CA VAL A 238 10.99 9.38 3.57
C VAL A 238 12.06 10.47 3.65
N ASN A 239 12.96 10.49 2.66
CA ASN A 239 14.08 11.44 2.56
C ASN A 239 13.65 12.75 1.86
N ARG A 240 14.18 13.89 2.34
CA ARG A 240 13.66 15.25 2.12
C ARG A 240 13.87 15.79 0.68
N GLY A 241 12.83 16.46 0.15
CA GLY A 241 12.89 17.38 -0.99
C GLY A 241 12.05 18.64 -0.72
N PRO A 242 12.29 19.78 -1.41
CA PRO A 242 11.69 21.08 -1.07
C PRO A 242 10.17 21.16 -1.35
N ARG A 243 9.43 21.87 -0.47
CA ARG A 243 7.97 22.07 -0.48
C ARG A 243 7.44 22.76 -1.74
N ARG A 244 6.27 22.35 -2.24
CA ARG A 244 5.40 23.16 -3.11
C ARG A 244 4.15 23.60 -2.35
N THR A 245 3.81 24.87 -2.45
CA THR A 245 2.54 25.46 -2.01
C THR A 245 1.51 25.37 -3.14
N TRP A 246 0.30 24.93 -2.85
CA TRP A 246 -0.83 24.96 -3.78
C TRP A 246 -1.39 26.38 -3.84
N ALA A 247 -1.20 27.06 -4.98
CA ALA A 247 -1.94 28.28 -5.30
C ALA A 247 -3.10 27.89 -6.23
N SER A 248 -4.31 28.26 -5.77
CA SER A 248 -5.63 28.37 -6.45
C SER A 248 -5.76 27.87 -7.88
#